data_AF-A0A379AC43-F1
#
_entry.id   AF-A0A379AC43-F1
#
_cell.length_a   1.000
_cell.length_b   1.000
_cell.length_c   1.000
_cell.angle_alpha   90.00
_cell.angle_beta   90.00
_cell.angle_gamma   90.00
#
_symmetry.space_group_name_H-M   'P 1'
#
loop_
_entity.id
_entity.type
_entity.pdbx_description
1 polymer ?
#
loop_
_entity_poly.entity_id
_entity_poly.type
_entity_poly.pdbx_seq_one_letter_code
_entity_poly.pdbx_strand_id
1 'polypeptide(L)'
;MLADQNVGKSTLLNQLLGQKVSITSRKPQTTRHRIMGIHTEGEYQAIYVDTPGLHMEEKRAINRLMNRAASSSIGDVELVIFVVEGTRWTPDDEMVLGKLRDNKVAGGAGDQ
;
A
#
# COMPACT_ATOMS: atom_id res chain seq x y z
N MET A 1 -1.45 -3.18 -1.16
CA MET A 1 -0.87 -3.13 0.21
C MET A 1 -0.56 -1.68 0.56
N LEU A 2 -0.93 -1.24 1.77
CA LEU A 2 -0.68 0.14 2.25
C LEU A 2 0.16 0.13 3.52
N ALA A 3 0.94 1.19 3.73
CA ALA A 3 1.94 1.28 4.79
C ALA A 3 2.62 2.67 4.84
N ASP A 4 3.21 3.00 5.99
CA ASP A 4 4.34 3.95 6.09
C ASP A 4 5.57 3.45 5.29
N GLN A 5 6.55 4.31 5.06
CA GLN A 5 7.80 3.96 4.40
C GLN A 5 8.64 2.97 5.24
N ASN A 6 9.39 2.12 4.54
CA ASN A 6 10.36 1.20 5.13
C ASN A 6 9.82 0.13 6.10
N VAL A 7 8.51 -0.07 6.22
CA VAL A 7 7.93 -1.12 7.09
C VAL A 7 7.98 -2.54 6.49
N GLY A 8 8.60 -2.72 5.31
CA GLY A 8 8.79 -4.05 4.71
C GLY A 8 7.74 -4.50 3.70
N LYS A 9 6.83 -3.61 3.25
CA LYS A 9 5.82 -3.91 2.21
C LYS A 9 6.39 -4.61 0.96
N SER A 10 7.47 -4.08 0.38
CA SER A 10 8.10 -4.65 -0.82
C SER A 10 8.75 -6.02 -0.55
N THR A 11 9.22 -6.26 0.67
CA THR A 11 9.74 -7.56 1.10
C THR A 11 8.59 -8.58 1.18
N LEU A 12 7.48 -8.22 1.81
CA LEU A 12 6.29 -9.06 1.90
C LEU A 12 5.73 -9.40 0.50
N LEU A 13 5.67 -8.42 -0.39
CA LEU A 13 5.23 -8.63 -1.77
C LEU A 13 6.11 -9.67 -2.49
N ASN A 14 7.43 -9.52 -2.41
CA ASN A 14 8.35 -10.45 -3.06
C ASN A 14 8.22 -11.88 -2.51
N GLN A 15 7.96 -12.01 -1.20
CA GLN A 15 7.71 -13.31 -0.57
C GLN A 15 6.40 -13.93 -1.08
N LEU A 16 5.31 -13.16 -1.16
CA LEU A 16 4.01 -13.65 -1.67
C LEU A 16 4.07 -14.05 -3.15
N LEU A 17 4.89 -13.37 -3.94
CA LEU A 17 5.06 -13.69 -5.37
C LEU A 17 6.11 -14.78 -5.64
N GLY A 18 6.83 -15.24 -4.62
CA GLY A 18 7.94 -16.18 -4.75
C GLY A 18 9.12 -15.66 -5.60
N GLN A 19 9.14 -14.38 -5.94
CA GLN A 19 10.12 -13.79 -6.85
C GLN A 19 10.34 -12.30 -6.56
N LYS A 20 11.48 -11.77 -7.00
CA LYS A 20 11.88 -10.39 -6.72
C LYS A 20 11.32 -9.41 -7.76
N VAL A 21 10.11 -8.89 -7.52
CA VAL A 21 9.41 -7.95 -8.42
C VAL A 21 9.51 -6.49 -7.95
N SER A 22 9.52 -6.25 -6.63
CA SER A 22 9.60 -4.91 -6.04
C SER A 22 10.99 -4.63 -5.44
N ILE A 23 11.39 -3.35 -5.50
CA ILE A 23 12.68 -2.88 -5.00
C ILE A 23 12.67 -2.89 -3.48
N THR A 24 13.55 -3.70 -2.88
CA THR A 24 13.78 -3.73 -1.42
C THR A 24 14.99 -2.86 -1.08
N SER A 25 14.79 -1.78 -0.34
CA SER A 25 15.88 -0.92 0.16
C SER A 25 15.40 -0.11 1.36
N ARG A 26 16.34 0.25 2.25
CA ARG A 26 16.09 1.18 3.37
C ARG A 26 16.04 2.65 2.93
N LYS A 27 16.37 2.95 1.67
CA LYS A 27 16.25 4.30 1.13
C LYS A 27 14.75 4.64 0.99
N PRO A 28 14.28 5.76 1.57
CA PRO A 28 12.95 6.29 1.31
C PRO A 28 12.62 6.38 -0.18
N GLN A 29 11.33 6.31 -0.52
CA GLN A 29 10.81 6.62 -1.87
C GLN A 29 11.35 5.74 -3.01
N THR A 30 11.66 4.48 -2.73
CA THR A 30 12.14 3.50 -3.74
C THR A 30 11.03 3.06 -4.70
N THR A 31 9.79 2.90 -4.20
CA THR A 31 8.60 2.62 -5.03
C THR A 31 7.93 3.93 -5.41
N ARG A 32 8.23 4.44 -6.62
CA ARG A 32 7.65 5.69 -7.16
C ARG A 32 6.43 5.48 -8.06
N HIS A 33 6.34 4.31 -8.67
CA HIS A 33 5.23 3.89 -9.52
C HIS A 33 4.53 2.70 -8.89
N ARG A 34 3.25 2.51 -9.21
CA ARG A 34 2.46 1.33 -8.81
C ARG A 34 3.10 0.10 -9.48
N ILE A 35 3.53 -0.88 -8.69
CA ILE A 35 4.00 -2.17 -9.20
C ILE A 35 2.86 -3.16 -9.02
N MET A 36 2.57 -3.97 -10.03
CA MET A 36 1.60 -5.06 -9.95
C MET A 36 2.33 -6.39 -9.96
N GLY A 37 2.00 -7.25 -9.00
CA GLY A 37 2.45 -8.63 -8.94
C GLY A 37 1.27 -9.56 -9.11
N ILE A 38 1.42 -10.60 -9.93
CA ILE A 38 0.36 -11.58 -10.15
C ILE A 38 0.83 -12.91 -9.54
N HIS A 39 0.03 -13.46 -8.65
CA HIS A 39 0.23 -14.80 -8.10
C HIS A 39 -0.94 -15.68 -8.55
N THR A 40 -0.63 -16.80 -9.20
CA THR A 40 -1.64 -17.77 -9.65
C THR A 40 -1.36 -19.09 -8.97
N GLU A 41 -2.35 -19.66 -8.31
CA GLU A 41 -2.28 -20.95 -7.64
C GLU A 41 -3.55 -21.75 -7.94
N GLY A 42 -3.41 -22.83 -8.71
CA GLY A 42 -4.56 -23.60 -9.20
C GLY A 42 -5.51 -22.72 -10.02
N GLU A 43 -6.78 -22.65 -9.60
CA GLU A 43 -7.83 -21.85 -10.23
C GLU A 43 -7.92 -20.41 -9.71
N TYR A 44 -7.05 -20.04 -8.75
CA TYR A 44 -7.08 -18.72 -8.13
C TYR A 44 -5.98 -17.83 -8.68
N GLN A 45 -6.31 -16.56 -8.94
CA GLN A 45 -5.35 -15.54 -9.32
C GLN A 45 -5.53 -14.30 -8.45
N ALA A 46 -4.46 -13.91 -7.75
CA ALA A 46 -4.40 -12.70 -6.94
C ALA A 46 -3.52 -11.67 -7.63
N ILE A 47 -4.05 -10.44 -7.78
CA ILE A 47 -3.30 -9.29 -8.28
C ILE A 47 -2.93 -8.40 -7.08
N TYR A 48 -1.65 -8.42 -6.72
CA TYR A 48 -1.11 -7.58 -5.67
C TYR A 48 -0.68 -6.23 -6.22
N VAL A 49 -1.20 -5.18 -5.62
CA VAL A 49 -0.82 -3.80 -5.95
C VAL A 49 0.14 -3.27 -4.88
N ASP A 50 1.37 -2.99 -5.30
CA ASP A 50 2.39 -2.32 -4.50
C ASP A 50 2.29 -0.80 -4.70
N THR A 51 1.96 -0.07 -3.65
CA THR A 51 1.83 1.39 -3.69
C THR A 51 3.10 2.04 -3.16
N PRO A 52 3.36 3.31 -3.51
CA PRO A 52 4.27 4.14 -2.74
C PRO A 52 3.88 4.17 -1.25
N GLY A 53 4.88 4.26 -0.36
CA GLY A 53 4.62 4.49 1.07
C GLY A 53 4.06 5.89 1.31
N LEU A 54 3.06 5.99 2.18
CA LEU A 54 2.38 7.24 2.50
C LEU A 54 3.21 8.06 3.50
N HIS A 55 3.18 9.39 3.37
CA HIS A 55 3.91 10.28 4.26
C HIS A 55 3.15 11.60 4.50
N MET A 56 3.16 12.10 5.73
CA MET A 56 2.46 13.32 6.17
C MET A 56 3.11 14.60 5.64
N GLU A 57 4.42 14.60 5.42
CA GLU A 57 5.10 15.79 4.88
C GLU A 57 4.80 15.97 3.38
N GLU A 58 3.70 16.64 3.05
CA GLU A 58 3.31 16.94 1.67
C GLU A 58 4.05 18.13 1.03
N LYS A 59 5.10 18.66 1.69
CA LYS A 59 5.82 19.85 1.25
C LYS A 59 6.44 19.68 -0.14
N ARG A 60 6.84 18.46 -0.51
CA ARG A 60 7.43 18.14 -1.82
C ARG A 60 6.36 17.63 -2.78
N ALA A 61 6.37 18.13 -4.01
CA ALA A 61 5.43 17.71 -5.06
C ALA A 61 5.41 16.19 -5.29
N ILE A 62 6.56 15.53 -5.10
CA ILE A 62 6.69 14.07 -5.19
C ILE A 62 5.83 13.35 -4.13
N ASN A 63 5.73 13.88 -2.91
CA ASN A 63 4.96 13.26 -1.83
C ASN A 63 3.45 13.37 -2.13
N ARG A 64 2.99 14.49 -2.68
CA ARG A 64 1.60 14.64 -3.14
C ARG A 64 1.24 13.65 -4.25
N LEU A 65 2.13 13.47 -5.22
CA LEU A 65 1.94 12.50 -6.30
C LEU A 65 1.84 11.07 -5.77
N MET A 66 2.75 10.71 -4.85
CA MET A 66 2.78 9.39 -4.22
C MET A 66 1.52 9.15 -3.36
N ASN A 67 1.10 10.15 -2.57
CA ASN A 67 -0.12 10.09 -1.78
C ASN A 67 -1.36 9.90 -2.66
N ARG A 68 -1.44 10.59 -3.80
CA ARG A 68 -2.54 10.44 -4.77
C ARG A 68 -2.56 9.02 -5.37
N ALA A 69 -1.40 8.51 -5.79
CA ALA A 69 -1.29 7.17 -6.38
C ALA A 69 -1.67 6.04 -5.41
N ALA A 70 -1.31 6.20 -4.13
CA ALA A 70 -1.66 5.27 -3.07
C ALA A 70 -3.14 5.38 -2.65
N SER A 71 -3.71 6.59 -2.66
CA SER A 71 -5.13 6.80 -2.33
C SER A 71 -6.03 6.26 -3.45
N SER A 72 -5.68 6.46 -4.72
CA SER A 72 -6.47 5.92 -5.84
C SER A 72 -6.50 4.40 -5.87
N SER A 73 -5.46 3.71 -5.40
CA SER A 73 -5.47 2.24 -5.31
C SER A 73 -6.43 1.68 -4.27
N ILE A 74 -6.94 2.49 -3.33
CA ILE A 74 -7.88 1.99 -2.32
C ILE A 74 -9.25 1.73 -2.94
N GLY A 75 -9.70 2.56 -3.89
CA GLY A 75 -10.99 2.39 -4.56
C GLY A 75 -11.06 1.23 -5.55
N ASP A 76 -9.90 0.76 -6.02
CA ASP A 76 -9.81 -0.27 -7.07
C ASP A 76 -9.67 -1.70 -6.49
N VAL A 77 -9.62 -1.89 -5.16
CA VAL A 77 -9.23 -3.16 -4.52
C VAL A 77 -10.31 -3.75 -3.63
N GLU A 78 -10.42 -5.07 -3.65
CA GLU A 78 -11.36 -5.85 -2.82
C GLU A 78 -10.83 -6.07 -1.38
N LEU A 79 -9.51 -6.10 -1.22
CA LEU A 79 -8.83 -6.33 0.06
C LEU A 79 -7.63 -5.40 0.23
N VAL A 80 -7.53 -4.79 1.40
CA VAL A 80 -6.37 -4.02 1.81
C VAL A 80 -5.59 -4.72 2.91
N ILE A 81 -4.31 -4.97 2.65
CA ILE A 81 -3.33 -5.38 3.65
C ILE A 81 -2.61 -4.12 4.14
N PHE A 82 -2.84 -3.74 5.39
CA PHE A 82 -2.14 -2.65 6.08
C PHE A 82 -0.96 -3.22 6.86
N VAL A 83 0.26 -2.82 6.50
CA VAL A 83 1.50 -3.32 7.10
C VAL A 83 2.07 -2.25 8.03
N VAL A 84 2.39 -2.64 9.26
CA VAL A 84 2.98 -1.78 10.29
C VAL A 84 4.22 -2.43 10.90
N GLU A 85 5.13 -1.62 11.43
CA GLU A 85 6.30 -2.12 12.14
C GLU A 85 5.91 -2.52 13.58
N GLY A 86 6.29 -3.73 14.01
CA GLY A 86 5.65 -4.39 15.16
C GLY A 86 5.62 -3.59 16.47
N THR A 87 6.69 -2.86 16.80
CA THR A 87 6.77 -2.06 18.04
C THR A 87 6.81 -0.56 17.79
N ARG A 88 6.53 -0.11 16.55
CA ARG A 88 6.61 1.30 16.17
C ARG A 88 5.28 1.73 15.56
N TRP A 89 4.67 2.74 16.17
CA TRP A 89 3.52 3.46 15.62
C TRP A 89 3.90 4.90 15.37
N THR A 90 3.67 5.39 14.17
CA THR A 90 4.02 6.75 13.76
C THR A 90 2.77 7.54 13.37
N PRO A 91 2.88 8.89 13.31
CA PRO A 91 1.81 9.71 12.72
C PRO A 91 1.47 9.33 11.28
N ASP A 92 2.43 8.78 10.52
CA ASP A 92 2.19 8.28 9.17
C ASP A 92 1.30 7.03 9.17
N ASP A 93 1.51 6.11 10.12
CA ASP A 93 0.65 4.94 10.32
C ASP A 93 -0.79 5.35 10.67
N GLU A 94 -0.94 6.33 11.57
CA GLU A 94 -2.26 6.90 11.93
C GLU A 94 -2.96 7.51 10.71
N MET A 95 -2.22 8.24 9.88
CA MET A 95 -2.74 8.84 8.65
C MET A 95 -3.14 7.78 7.61
N VAL A 96 -2.37 6.70 7.46
CA VAL A 96 -2.77 5.56 6.63
C VAL A 96 -4.06 4.95 7.15
N LEU A 97 -4.15 4.70 8.46
CA LEU A 97 -5.35 4.13 9.10
C LEU A 97 -6.58 5.02 8.90
N GLY A 98 -6.43 6.34 9.04
CA GLY A 98 -7.49 7.32 8.76
C GLY A 98 -8.05 7.17 7.35
N LYS A 99 -7.16 7.13 6.34
CA LYS A 99 -7.58 6.93 4.93
C LYS A 99 -8.34 5.61 4.72
N LEU A 100 -7.95 4.53 5.41
CA LEU A 100 -8.64 3.25 5.31
C LEU A 100 -10.04 3.29 5.93
N ARG A 101 -10.21 4.01 7.05
CA ARG A 101 -11.51 4.18 7.70
C ARG A 101 -12.46 5.00 6.82
N ASP A 102 -11.98 6.11 6.27
CA ASP A 102 -12.79 7.00 5.43
C ASP A 102 -13.33 6.29 4.18
N ASN A 103 -12.50 5.41 3.57
CA ASN A 103 -12.93 4.64 2.40
C ASN A 103 -13.86 3.46 2.74
N LYS A 104 -13.80 2.90 3.96
CA LYS A 104 -14.78 1.89 4.40
C LYS A 104 -16.19 2.46 4.55
N VAL A 105 -16.32 3.75 4.91
CA VAL A 105 -17.64 4.41 5.04
C VAL A 105 -18.33 4.57 3.67
N ALA A 106 -17.56 4.70 2.59
CA ALA A 106 -18.11 4.82 1.23
C ALA A 106 -18.57 3.48 0.62
N GLY A 107 -17.98 2.36 1.02
CA GLY A 107 -18.29 1.02 0.48
C GLY A 107 -19.46 0.28 1.15
N GLY A 108 -20.03 0.84 2.23
CA GLY A 108 -21.09 0.20 3.01
C GLY A 108 -22.53 0.56 2.63
N ALA A 109 -22.74 1.39 1.60
CA ALA A 109 -24.07 1.90 1.22
C ALA A 109 -24.67 1.17 -0.01
N GLY A 110 -24.30 -0.09 -0.23
CA GLY A 110 -24.65 -0.84 -1.45
C GLY A 110 -25.52 -2.10 -1.28
N ASP A 111 -25.88 -2.49 -0.06
CA ASP A 111 -26.78 -3.64 0.19
C ASP A 111 -28.04 -3.17 0.94
N GLN A 112 -29.03 -2.69 0.16
CA GLN A 112 -30.46 -2.76 0.46
C GLN A 112 -31.21 -3.02 -0.85
#